data_AF-A0A527ZL50-F1
#
_entry.id   AF-A0A527ZL50-F1
#
_cell.length_a   1.000
_cell.length_b   1.000
_cell.length_c   1.000
_cell.angle_alpha   90.00
_cell.angle_beta   90.00
_cell.angle_gamma   90.00
#
_symmetry.space_group_name_H-M   'P 1'
#
loop_
_entity.id
_entity.type
_entity.pdbx_description
1 polymer ?
#
loop_
_entity_poly.entity_id
_entity_poly.type
_entity_poly.pdbx_seq_one_letter_code
_entity_poly.pdbx_strand_id
1 'polypeptide(L)' 'GIMPVTMIDGIPVADGKVGAITRRLMAAYWQKHEDPVWSSPVRYP' A
#
# COMPACT_ATOMS: atom_id res chain seq x y z
N GLY A 1 2.59 -0.87 5.81
CA GLY A 1 2.50 -0.89 4.34
C GLY A 1 1.20 -1.55 3.90
N ILE A 2 0.80 -1.37 2.65
CA ILE A 2 -0.33 -2.10 2.06
C ILE A 2 0.22 -3.28 1.26
N MET A 3 -0.18 -4.50 1.65
CA MET A 3 0.34 -5.75 1.09
C MET A 3 -0.78 -6.49 0.34
N PRO A 4 -0.77 -6.52 -1.00
CA PRO A 4 -1.76 -7.25 -1.78
C PRO A 4 -1.57 -8.76 -1.67
N VAL A 5 -2.68 -9.50 -1.63
CA VAL A 5 -2.72 -10.95 -1.82
C VAL A 5 -3.25 -11.24 -3.22
N THR A 6 -2.53 -12.04 -4.00
CA THR A 6 -2.91 -12.40 -5.37
C THR A 6 -3.27 -13.87 -5.54
N MET A 7 -3.14 -14.68 -4.48
CA MET A 7 -3.43 -16.11 -4.48
C MET A 7 -3.94 -16.57 -3.12
N ILE A 8 -4.95 -17.44 -3.11
CA ILE A 8 -5.55 -18.04 -1.91
C ILE A 8 -5.68 -19.55 -2.16
N ASP A 9 -5.10 -20.37 -1.29
CA ASP A 9 -5.11 -21.84 -1.41
C ASP A 9 -4.62 -22.36 -2.78
N GLY A 10 -3.63 -21.69 -3.36
CA GLY A 10 -3.11 -22.02 -4.70
C GLY A 10 -3.98 -21.54 -5.86
N ILE A 11 -5.14 -20.93 -5.58
CA ILE A 11 -6.07 -20.39 -6.58
C ILE A 11 -5.79 -18.90 -6.78
N PRO A 12 -5.57 -18.42 -8.03
CA PRO A 12 -5.35 -17.00 -8.28
C PRO A 12 -6.58 -16.17 -7.95
N VAL A 13 -6.37 -15.01 -7.32
CA VAL A 13 -7.42 -14.02 -7.14
C VAL A 13 -7.62 -13.29 -8.47
N ALA A 14 -8.75 -13.51 -9.12
CA ALA A 14 -9.04 -13.01 -10.47
C ALA A 14 -7.94 -13.39 -11.49
N ASP A 15 -7.15 -12.43 -11.97
CA ASP A 15 -6.06 -12.66 -12.94
C ASP A 15 -4.69 -12.89 -12.28
N GLY A 16 -4.66 -13.04 -10.94
CA GLY A 16 -3.44 -13.29 -10.17
C GLY A 16 -2.51 -12.06 -10.09
N LYS A 17 -2.98 -10.88 -10.48
CA LYS A 17 -2.22 -9.63 -10.41
C LYS A 17 -2.78 -8.74 -9.32
N VAL A 18 -1.94 -7.81 -8.85
CA VAL A 18 -2.42 -6.73 -7.98
C VAL A 18 -3.51 -5.95 -8.72
N GLY A 19 -4.62 -5.64 -8.06
CA GLY A 19 -5.71 -4.87 -8.67
C GLY A 19 -5.37 -3.38 -8.82
N ALA A 20 -6.06 -2.69 -9.74
CA ALA A 20 -5.88 -1.24 -9.93
C ALA A 20 -6.21 -0.43 -8.66
N ILE A 21 -7.21 -0.86 -7.88
CA ILE A 21 -7.59 -0.22 -6.62
C ILE A 21 -6.48 -0.39 -5.58
N THR A 22 -5.98 -1.62 -5.38
CA THR A 22 -4.90 -1.86 -4.41
C THR A 22 -3.63 -1.10 -4.76
N ARG A 23 -3.27 -0.98 -6.04
CA ARG A 23 -2.18 -0.11 -6.49
C ARG A 23 -2.37 1.35 -6.09
N ARG A 24 -3.57 1.91 -6.31
CA ARG A 24 -3.89 3.29 -5.92
C ARG A 24 -3.82 3.49 -4.41
N LEU A 25 -4.32 2.52 -3.64
CA LEU A 25 -4.23 2.54 -2.18
C LEU A 25 -2.77 2.49 -1.71
N MET A 26 -1.94 1.61 -2.27
CA MET A 26 -0.51 1.53 -1.95
C MET A 26 0.19 2.87 -2.19
N ALA A 27 -0.07 3.52 -3.33
CA ALA A 27 0.48 4.83 -3.64
C ALA A 27 0.02 5.91 -2.64
N ALA A 28 -1.28 5.98 -2.37
CA ALA A 28 -1.85 6.93 -1.43
C ALA A 28 -1.32 6.72 0.01
N TYR A 29 -1.19 5.47 0.44
CA TYR A 29 -0.61 5.12 1.74
C TYR A 29 0.79 5.71 1.90
N TRP A 30 1.66 5.52 0.90
CA TRP A 30 3.03 6.04 0.97
C TRP A 30 3.09 7.55 0.84
N GLN A 31 2.30 8.15 -0.04
CA GLN A 31 2.20 9.61 -0.15
C GLN A 31 1.79 10.25 1.19
N LYS A 32 0.91 9.59 1.96
CA LYS A 32 0.49 10.08 3.27
C LYS A 32 1.59 10.06 4.34
N HIS A 33 2.67 9.30 4.16
CA HIS A 33 3.80 9.35 5.08
C HIS A 33 4.60 10.65 4.93
N GLU A 34 4.53 11.31 3.77
CA GLU A 34 5.17 12.61 3.51
C GLU A 34 4.30 13.80 3.93
N ASP A 35 3.01 13.57 4.18
CA ASP A 35 2.03 14.60 4.48
C ASP A 35 2.12 15.03 5.96
N PRO A 36 2.47 16.29 6.28
CA PRO A 36 2.63 16.77 7.66
C PRO A 36 1.31 16.83 8.44
N VAL A 37 0.15 16.72 7.78
CA VAL A 37 -1.14 16.56 8.47
C VAL A 37 -1.25 15.16 9.10
N TRP A 38 -0.52 14.18 8.56
CA TRP A 38 -0.60 12.77 8.96
C TRP A 38 0.70 12.23 9.57
N SER A 39 1.81 12.95 9.44
CA SER A 39 3.10 12.57 10.00
C SER A 39 3.82 13.76 10.64
N SER A 40 4.77 13.49 11.52
CA SER A 40 5.60 14.51 12.16
C SER A 40 7.07 14.12 12.04
N PRO A 41 7.97 15.03 11.64
CA PRO A 41 9.37 14.71 11.43
C PRO A 41 10.09 14.45 12.76
N VAL A 42 10.93 13.41 12.79
CA VAL A 42 11.86 13.16 13.90
C VAL A 42 13.08 14.06 13.73
N ARG A 43 13.39 14.84 14.77
CA ARG A 43 14.63 15.64 14.83
C ARG A 43 15.70 14.84 15.54
N TYR A 44 16.77 14.51 14.83
CA TYR A 44 17.94 13.83 15.39
C TYR A 44 18.95 14.85 15.96
N PRO A 45 19.80 14.46 16.94
CA PRO A 45 20.84 15.33 17.50
C PRO A 45 21.84 15.84 16.47
#